data_AF-A0A524HN61-F1
#
_entry.id   AF-A0A524HN61-F1
#
_cell.length_a   1.000
_cell.length_b   1.000
_cell.length_c   1.000
_cell.angle_alpha   90.00
_cell.angle_beta   90.00
_cell.angle_gamma   90.00
#
_symmetry.space_group_name_H-M   'P 1'
#
loop_
_entity.id
_entity.type
_entity.pdbx_description
1 polymer ?
#
loop_
_entity_poly.entity_id
_entity_poly.type
_entity_poly.pdbx_seq_one_letter_code
_entity_poly.pdbx_strand_id
1 'polypeptide(L)'
;MTASRSLGLPTLVLLTLLVPAGAAAQDPNVPWKDNLYPYLSSLSNDFPALVVHYDLNRAADYFDRTTYSGRFSIDAGSTTHGSRFALARFHAPLLWKDWRLMGSALASRAARFGYYGLGNDTDYDEKLANDKQPFYYRARRTRYVGEAEVSRRITGPLHIAGAGAIEYSVMSDLPQPSIFRTEQGDKNVTDTDARGRLGLVLDLRDNEFNASRGVFAQGWVGRGSGGDGYTRISADLRGYLTVREGTVITARVGGSNMD
;
A
#
# COMPACT_ATOMS: atom_id res chain seq x y z
N MET A 1 -2.11 -15.59 -36.27
CA MET A 1 -1.13 -16.62 -35.86
C MET A 1 0.12 -15.89 -35.39
N THR A 2 0.24 -15.69 -34.09
CA THR A 2 1.33 -14.93 -33.47
C THR A 2 1.70 -15.67 -32.20
N ALA A 3 2.99 -16.01 -32.08
CA ALA A 3 3.50 -17.00 -31.16
C ALA A 3 3.28 -16.59 -29.69
N SER A 4 2.56 -17.44 -28.96
CA SER A 4 2.52 -17.47 -27.50
C SER A 4 3.91 -17.87 -27.00
N ARG A 5 4.67 -16.90 -26.47
CA ARG A 5 5.82 -17.19 -25.63
C ARG A 5 5.32 -17.51 -24.22
N SER A 6 5.38 -18.79 -23.85
CA SER A 6 5.25 -19.23 -22.47
C SER A 6 6.45 -18.72 -21.68
N LEU A 7 6.29 -17.59 -20.98
CA LEU A 7 7.22 -17.20 -19.92
C LEU A 7 6.94 -18.12 -18.72
N GLY A 8 7.93 -18.95 -18.40
CA GLY A 8 7.91 -19.81 -17.22
C GLY A 8 7.67 -19.00 -15.96
N LEU A 9 6.99 -19.62 -14.99
CA LEU A 9 6.75 -19.07 -13.66
C LEU A 9 8.04 -18.43 -13.12
N PRO A 10 8.04 -17.15 -12.73
CA PRO A 10 9.19 -16.61 -12.02
C PRO A 10 9.22 -17.28 -10.65
N THR A 11 10.32 -17.99 -10.42
CA THR A 11 10.80 -18.45 -9.12
C THR A 11 10.52 -17.38 -8.06
N LEU A 12 9.79 -17.77 -7.02
CA LEU A 12 9.52 -16.96 -5.84
C LEU A 12 10.87 -16.48 -5.27
N VAL A 13 11.26 -15.24 -5.53
CA VAL A 13 12.42 -14.64 -4.89
C VAL A 13 12.03 -14.38 -3.45
N LEU A 14 12.46 -15.29 -2.58
CA LEU A 14 12.44 -15.11 -1.14
C LEU A 14 13.30 -13.87 -0.86
N LEU A 15 12.64 -12.74 -0.59
CA LEU A 15 13.31 -11.52 -0.13
C LEU A 15 13.94 -11.87 1.22
N THR A 16 15.22 -12.22 1.21
CA THR A 16 16.03 -12.30 2.41
C THR A 16 16.02 -10.90 3.01
N LEU A 17 15.25 -10.75 4.10
CA LEU A 17 15.31 -9.61 4.99
C LEU A 17 16.80 -9.37 5.30
N LEU A 18 17.36 -8.31 4.72
CA LEU A 18 18.61 -7.72 5.20
C LEU A 18 18.35 -7.30 6.65
N VAL A 19 18.60 -8.22 7.58
CA VAL A 19 18.65 -7.93 9.00
C VAL A 19 19.80 -6.94 9.17
N PRO A 20 19.55 -5.69 9.58
CA PRO A 20 20.64 -4.78 9.92
C PRO A 20 21.31 -5.35 11.16
N ALA A 21 22.46 -5.99 10.97
CA ALA A 21 23.34 -6.40 12.05
C ALA A 21 23.96 -5.12 12.64
N GLY A 22 23.26 -4.52 13.60
CA GLY A 22 23.70 -3.31 14.29
C GLY A 22 22.53 -2.52 14.85
N ALA A 23 21.95 -2.97 15.97
CA ALA A 23 20.98 -2.19 16.73
C ALA A 23 21.33 -2.23 18.23
N ALA A 24 22.08 -1.24 18.68
CA ALA A 24 22.16 -0.90 20.09
C ALA A 24 22.05 0.62 20.21
N ALA A 25 20.87 1.08 20.66
CA ALA A 25 20.65 2.31 21.42
C ALA A 25 19.13 2.64 21.49
N GLN A 26 18.36 1.83 22.21
CA GLN A 26 17.06 2.18 22.81
C GLN A 26 16.91 1.37 24.10
N ASP A 27 16.09 1.84 25.06
CA ASP A 27 15.89 1.15 26.34
C ASP A 27 15.50 -0.32 26.09
N PRO A 28 16.40 -1.28 26.38
CA PRO A 28 16.14 -2.70 26.12
C PRO A 28 14.98 -3.25 26.96
N ASN A 29 14.49 -2.46 27.92
CA ASN A 29 13.47 -2.87 28.88
C ASN A 29 12.03 -2.62 28.42
N VAL A 30 11.79 -1.94 27.28
CA VAL A 30 10.41 -1.81 26.75
C VAL A 30 10.01 -3.12 26.06
N PRO A 31 9.10 -3.92 26.63
CA PRO A 31 8.75 -5.21 26.06
C PRO A 31 7.90 -5.04 24.78
N TRP A 32 8.00 -6.01 23.89
CA TRP A 32 7.01 -6.19 22.84
C TRP A 32 5.69 -6.65 23.46
N LYS A 33 4.59 -6.06 23.01
CA LYS A 33 3.23 -6.41 23.43
C LYS A 33 2.47 -6.96 22.23
N ASP A 34 1.81 -8.09 22.43
CA ASP A 34 0.94 -8.68 21.45
C ASP A 34 -0.53 -8.30 21.67
N ASN A 35 -1.29 -8.23 20.59
CA ASN A 35 -2.75 -8.10 20.64
C ASN A 35 -3.36 -8.98 19.54
N LEU A 36 -4.35 -9.79 19.90
CA LEU A 36 -5.13 -10.61 18.97
C LEU A 36 -6.61 -10.32 19.18
N TYR A 37 -7.29 -9.85 18.14
CA TYR A 37 -8.73 -9.63 18.23
C TYR A 37 -9.41 -9.70 16.86
N PRO A 38 -10.67 -10.19 16.81
CA PRO A 38 -11.50 -10.07 15.63
C PRO A 38 -12.14 -8.68 15.56
N TYR A 39 -12.45 -8.23 14.35
CA TYR A 39 -13.27 -7.03 14.12
C TYR A 39 -14.06 -7.14 12.81
N LEU A 40 -15.11 -6.34 12.68
CA LEU A 40 -15.84 -6.17 11.44
C LEU A 40 -15.35 -4.91 10.71
N SER A 41 -15.18 -5.03 9.40
CA SER A 41 -14.76 -3.92 8.55
C SER A 41 -15.50 -3.91 7.22
N SER A 42 -15.31 -2.85 6.45
CA SER A 42 -15.69 -2.76 5.05
C SER A 42 -14.45 -2.86 4.18
N LEU A 43 -14.53 -3.63 3.09
CA LEU A 43 -13.60 -3.56 1.99
C LEU A 43 -14.15 -2.60 0.94
N SER A 44 -13.28 -2.04 0.09
CA SER A 44 -13.66 -1.00 -0.89
C SER A 44 -14.82 -1.39 -1.83
N ASN A 45 -15.11 -2.68 -1.99
CA ASN A 45 -16.19 -3.18 -2.85
C ASN A 45 -17.11 -4.20 -2.16
N ASP A 46 -16.97 -4.40 -0.84
CA ASP A 46 -17.61 -5.53 -0.18
C ASP A 46 -17.77 -5.32 1.33
N PHE A 47 -18.94 -5.65 1.87
CA PHE A 47 -19.28 -5.54 3.28
C PHE A 47 -20.36 -6.58 3.64
N PRO A 48 -20.34 -7.17 4.85
CA PRO A 48 -19.30 -7.04 5.88
C PRO A 48 -18.10 -7.96 5.65
N ALA A 49 -16.93 -7.54 6.13
CA ALA A 49 -15.74 -8.37 6.24
C ALA A 49 -15.49 -8.75 7.70
N LEU A 50 -15.37 -10.04 7.98
CA LEU A 50 -14.85 -10.53 9.25
C LEU A 50 -13.33 -10.60 9.14
N VAL A 51 -12.63 -9.91 10.04
CA VAL A 51 -11.18 -9.80 10.04
C VAL A 51 -10.63 -10.25 11.38
N VAL A 52 -9.52 -10.98 11.35
CA VAL A 52 -8.69 -11.27 12.51
C VAL A 52 -7.43 -10.41 12.42
N HIS A 53 -7.18 -9.64 13.48
CA HIS A 53 -5.99 -8.82 13.66
C HIS A 53 -5.03 -9.47 14.64
N TYR A 54 -3.77 -9.58 14.25
CA TYR A 54 -2.66 -9.83 15.17
C TYR A 54 -1.66 -8.68 15.09
N ASP A 55 -1.19 -8.20 16.23
CA ASP A 55 -0.23 -7.12 16.35
C ASP A 55 0.86 -7.48 17.35
N LEU A 56 2.10 -7.11 17.05
CA LEU A 56 3.23 -7.06 17.96
C LEU A 56 3.79 -5.65 17.90
N ASN A 57 3.72 -4.89 18.98
CA ASN A 57 4.23 -3.53 19.02
C ASN A 57 5.18 -3.30 20.20
N ARG A 58 6.15 -2.42 19.99
CA ARG A 58 7.01 -1.85 21.03
C ARG A 58 6.77 -0.35 21.05
N ALA A 59 6.35 0.17 22.19
CA ALA A 59 6.10 1.60 22.36
C ALA A 59 7.37 2.41 22.05
N ALA A 60 7.17 3.65 21.57
CA ALA A 60 8.23 4.65 21.57
C ALA A 60 8.28 5.36 22.93
N ASP A 61 9.28 6.21 23.15
CA ASP A 61 9.26 7.12 24.30
C ASP A 61 8.03 8.04 24.22
N TYR A 62 7.53 8.49 25.37
CA TYR A 62 6.42 9.43 25.44
C TYR A 62 6.67 10.73 24.65
N PHE A 63 7.92 11.18 24.61
CA PHE A 63 8.32 12.41 23.91
C PHE A 63 8.71 12.19 22.44
N ASP A 64 8.72 10.94 21.96
CA ASP A 64 8.99 10.65 20.57
C ASP A 64 7.84 11.12 19.67
N ARG A 65 8.18 11.47 18.43
CA ARG A 65 7.22 11.95 17.42
C ARG A 65 6.31 10.83 16.87
N THR A 66 6.62 9.58 17.18
CA THR A 66 5.94 8.36 16.71
C THR A 66 5.37 7.58 17.89
N THR A 67 4.31 6.81 17.69
CA THR A 67 3.65 6.06 18.77
C THR A 67 4.32 4.73 19.12
N TYR A 68 5.09 4.15 18.22
CA TYR A 68 5.81 2.89 18.41
C TYR A 68 7.22 3.01 17.86
N SER A 69 8.17 2.35 18.51
CA SER A 69 9.54 2.20 17.99
C SER A 69 9.62 1.10 16.94
N GLY A 70 8.78 0.06 17.09
CA GLY A 70 8.59 -1.01 16.12
C GLY A 70 7.21 -1.64 16.23
N ARG A 71 6.69 -2.13 15.11
CA ARG A 71 5.38 -2.75 15.00
C ARG A 71 5.38 -3.79 13.88
N PHE A 72 4.86 -4.96 14.15
CA PHE A 72 4.53 -5.98 13.18
C PHE A 72 3.04 -6.31 13.31
N SER A 73 2.30 -6.34 12.21
CA SER A 73 0.88 -6.66 12.25
C SER A 73 0.47 -7.55 11.10
N ILE A 74 -0.45 -8.47 11.35
CA ILE A 74 -1.11 -9.31 10.35
C ILE A 74 -2.62 -9.07 10.43
N ASP A 75 -3.23 -8.75 9.30
CA ASP A 75 -4.68 -8.74 9.12
C ASP A 75 -5.07 -9.82 8.12
N ALA A 76 -6.02 -10.67 8.46
CA ALA A 76 -6.60 -11.64 7.53
C ALA A 76 -8.11 -11.63 7.64
N GLY A 77 -8.81 -11.60 6.51
CA GLY A 77 -10.26 -11.50 6.52
C GLY A 77 -10.93 -12.00 5.26
N SER A 78 -12.24 -12.24 5.40
CA SER A 78 -13.12 -12.67 4.33
C SER A 78 -14.48 -12.01 4.47
N THR A 79 -15.16 -11.89 3.34
CA THR A 79 -16.52 -11.34 3.21
C THR A 79 -17.50 -12.43 2.84
N THR A 80 -18.78 -12.13 2.97
CA THR A 80 -19.88 -13.02 2.57
C THR A 80 -19.98 -13.20 1.05
N HIS A 81 -19.45 -12.26 0.25
CA HIS A 81 -19.50 -12.32 -1.22
C HIS A 81 -18.20 -12.85 -1.85
N GLY A 82 -17.30 -13.42 -1.04
CA GLY A 82 -16.12 -14.17 -1.52
C GLY A 82 -14.86 -13.34 -1.73
N SER A 83 -14.87 -12.05 -1.37
CA SER A 83 -13.64 -11.26 -1.26
C SER A 83 -12.86 -11.69 -0.01
N ARG A 84 -11.54 -11.80 -0.11
CA ARG A 84 -10.65 -12.21 0.98
C ARG A 84 -9.29 -11.55 0.87
N PHE A 85 -8.60 -11.40 1.99
CA PHE A 85 -7.25 -10.84 2.00
C PHE A 85 -6.42 -11.36 3.19
N ALA A 86 -5.11 -11.25 3.04
CA ALA A 86 -4.12 -11.35 4.09
C ALA A 86 -3.08 -10.25 3.87
N LEU A 87 -2.79 -9.47 4.90
CA LEU A 87 -1.87 -8.34 4.89
C LEU A 87 -0.92 -8.45 6.07
N ALA A 88 0.37 -8.57 5.80
CA ALA A 88 1.43 -8.41 6.80
C ALA A 88 2.06 -7.03 6.64
N ARG A 89 2.34 -6.36 7.76
CA ARG A 89 3.01 -5.05 7.79
C ARG A 89 4.08 -5.04 8.87
N PHE A 90 5.20 -4.42 8.55
CA PHE A 90 6.29 -4.16 9.48
C PHE A 90 6.63 -2.66 9.42
N HIS A 91 6.69 -2.02 10.57
CA HIS A 91 7.05 -0.62 10.70
C HIS A 91 8.08 -0.50 11.82
N ALA A 92 9.24 0.03 11.52
CA ALA A 92 10.34 0.19 12.45
C ALA A 92 10.91 1.60 12.34
N PRO A 93 10.17 2.63 12.79
CA PRO A 93 10.61 4.01 12.67
C PRO A 93 11.77 4.36 13.61
N LEU A 94 11.94 3.62 14.73
CA LEU A 94 12.97 3.93 15.72
C LEU A 94 13.76 2.69 16.22
N LEU A 95 13.53 1.50 15.67
CA LEU A 95 14.29 0.30 16.09
C LEU A 95 15.80 0.46 15.92
N TRP A 96 16.22 1.24 14.92
CA TRP A 96 17.60 1.54 14.61
C TRP A 96 17.83 3.04 14.60
N LYS A 97 18.94 3.48 15.20
CA LYS A 97 19.32 4.89 15.20
C LYS A 97 19.41 5.40 13.76
N ASP A 98 18.74 6.50 13.48
CA ASP A 98 18.76 7.21 12.18
C ASP A 98 18.18 6.44 10.99
N TRP A 99 17.62 5.25 11.19
CA TRP A 99 17.05 4.40 10.14
C TRP A 99 15.59 4.11 10.42
N ARG A 100 14.78 4.19 9.36
CA ARG A 100 13.35 3.84 9.41
C ARG A 100 13.09 2.81 8.34
N LEU A 101 12.48 1.70 8.73
CA LEU A 101 12.12 0.63 7.81
C LEU A 101 10.61 0.43 7.81
N MET A 102 10.04 0.25 6.63
CA MET A 102 8.65 -0.12 6.45
C MET A 102 8.58 -1.24 5.43
N GLY A 103 7.71 -2.21 5.66
CA GLY A 103 7.51 -3.34 4.75
C GLY A 103 6.06 -3.80 4.79
N SER A 104 5.56 -4.25 3.65
CA SER A 104 4.25 -4.88 3.59
C SER A 104 4.20 -6.01 2.57
N ALA A 105 3.34 -6.99 2.85
CA ALA A 105 3.01 -8.06 1.93
C ALA A 105 1.49 -8.25 1.93
N LEU A 106 0.87 -8.17 0.77
CA LEU A 106 -0.58 -8.29 0.58
C LEU A 106 -0.86 -9.46 -0.37
N ALA A 107 -1.73 -10.37 0.05
CA ALA A 107 -2.45 -11.25 -0.85
C ALA A 107 -3.94 -10.89 -0.77
N SER A 108 -4.56 -10.51 -1.88
CA SER A 108 -5.97 -10.10 -1.88
C SER A 108 -6.72 -10.64 -3.08
N ARG A 109 -8.00 -10.93 -2.87
CA ARG A 109 -8.97 -11.25 -3.91
C ARG A 109 -10.21 -10.39 -3.68
N ALA A 110 -10.50 -9.51 -4.62
CA ALA A 110 -11.75 -8.78 -4.71
C ALA A 110 -12.69 -9.54 -5.65
N ALA A 111 -13.80 -10.06 -5.11
CA ALA A 111 -14.75 -10.87 -5.88
C ALA A 111 -15.59 -10.03 -6.86
N ARG A 112 -15.83 -8.75 -6.54
CA ARG A 112 -16.68 -7.83 -7.32
C ARG A 112 -15.97 -6.50 -7.55
N PHE A 113 -14.74 -6.55 -8.08
CA PHE A 113 -13.97 -5.36 -8.42
C PHE A 113 -14.66 -4.59 -9.56
N GLY A 114 -14.74 -3.26 -9.44
CA GLY A 114 -15.32 -2.43 -10.51
C GLY A 114 -14.45 -2.45 -11.76
N TYR A 115 -15.07 -2.71 -12.91
CA TYR A 115 -14.42 -2.64 -14.22
C TYR A 115 -15.39 -1.97 -15.20
N TYR A 116 -14.98 -0.80 -15.71
CA TYR A 116 -15.81 0.07 -16.55
C TYR A 116 -15.30 0.18 -18.00
N GLY A 117 -14.24 -0.58 -18.34
CA GLY A 117 -13.49 -0.46 -19.58
C GLY A 117 -12.06 0.03 -19.33
N LEU A 118 -11.27 0.14 -20.39
CA LEU A 118 -9.91 0.68 -20.35
C LEU A 118 -9.89 2.19 -20.59
N GLY A 119 -9.11 2.93 -19.80
CA GLY A 119 -8.93 4.37 -19.94
C GLY A 119 -9.86 5.21 -19.07
N ASN A 120 -9.62 6.51 -19.06
CA ASN A 120 -10.37 7.47 -18.23
C ASN A 120 -11.67 7.95 -18.90
N ASP A 121 -11.85 7.68 -20.20
CA ASP A 121 -13.02 8.13 -21.00
C ASP A 121 -14.11 7.04 -21.07
N THR A 122 -14.27 6.26 -19.99
CA THR A 122 -15.25 5.17 -19.92
C THR A 122 -16.59 5.66 -19.36
N ASP A 123 -17.69 5.27 -20.00
CA ASP A 123 -19.04 5.64 -19.58
C ASP A 123 -19.69 4.58 -18.69
N TYR A 124 -20.40 5.06 -17.67
CA TYR A 124 -21.24 4.23 -16.80
C TYR A 124 -22.72 4.41 -17.13
N ASP A 125 -23.40 3.32 -17.52
CA ASP A 125 -24.84 3.28 -17.69
C ASP A 125 -25.47 2.36 -16.62
N GLU A 126 -26.17 2.96 -15.67
CA GLU A 126 -26.86 2.26 -14.59
C GLU A 126 -27.87 1.20 -15.09
N LYS A 127 -28.44 1.37 -16.29
CA LYS A 127 -29.42 0.44 -16.86
C LYS A 127 -28.79 -0.91 -17.25
N LEU A 128 -27.48 -0.92 -17.51
CA LEU A 128 -26.74 -2.12 -17.87
C LEU A 128 -26.41 -2.99 -16.64
N ALA A 129 -26.36 -2.40 -15.43
CA ALA A 129 -26.17 -3.10 -14.17
C ALA A 129 -27.49 -3.28 -13.41
N ASN A 130 -28.38 -4.10 -13.96
CA ASN A 130 -29.70 -4.40 -13.39
C ASN A 130 -29.76 -5.79 -12.73
N ASP A 131 -30.92 -6.16 -12.15
CA ASP A 131 -31.12 -7.43 -11.44
C ASP A 131 -30.81 -8.69 -12.29
N LYS A 132 -30.91 -8.60 -13.62
CA LYS A 132 -30.58 -9.72 -14.52
C LYS A 132 -29.08 -9.79 -14.85
N GLN A 133 -28.38 -8.67 -14.72
CA GLN A 133 -26.94 -8.53 -15.01
C GLN A 133 -26.22 -7.71 -13.92
N PRO A 134 -26.27 -8.13 -12.65
CA PRO A 134 -25.70 -7.37 -11.53
C PRO A 134 -24.17 -7.23 -11.62
N PHE A 135 -23.52 -8.04 -12.45
CA PHE A 135 -22.06 -8.08 -12.62
C PHE A 135 -21.57 -7.43 -13.92
N TYR A 136 -22.40 -6.67 -14.63
CA TYR A 136 -22.05 -6.10 -15.92
C TYR A 136 -20.75 -5.27 -15.89
N TYR A 137 -20.56 -4.45 -14.85
CA TYR A 137 -19.35 -3.65 -14.58
C TYR A 137 -18.45 -4.25 -13.51
N ARG A 138 -18.45 -5.57 -13.36
CA ARG A 138 -17.69 -6.26 -12.30
C ARG A 138 -16.76 -7.29 -12.89
N ALA A 139 -15.56 -7.36 -12.33
CA ALA A 139 -14.58 -8.41 -12.58
C ALA A 139 -14.06 -8.95 -11.24
N ARG A 140 -13.41 -10.11 -11.28
CA ARG A 140 -12.66 -10.64 -10.14
C ARG A 140 -11.20 -10.24 -10.29
N ARG A 141 -10.64 -9.60 -9.26
CA ARG A 141 -9.24 -9.19 -9.21
C ARG A 141 -8.50 -9.87 -8.06
N THR A 142 -7.40 -10.54 -8.36
CA THR A 142 -6.44 -11.06 -7.37
C THR A 142 -5.15 -10.26 -7.45
N ARG A 143 -4.58 -9.87 -6.32
CA ARG A 143 -3.30 -9.13 -6.26
C ARG A 143 -2.40 -9.73 -5.20
N TYR A 144 -1.12 -9.83 -5.54
CA TYR A 144 -0.04 -10.12 -4.63
C TYR A 144 0.93 -8.94 -4.69
N VAL A 145 1.16 -8.28 -3.56
CA VAL A 145 2.02 -7.10 -3.49
C VAL A 145 3.05 -7.34 -2.40
N GLY A 146 4.32 -7.10 -2.70
CA GLY A 146 5.37 -6.95 -1.72
C GLY A 146 5.98 -5.56 -1.87
N GLU A 147 6.15 -4.84 -0.77
CA GLU A 147 6.77 -3.51 -0.76
C GLU A 147 7.70 -3.37 0.43
N ALA A 148 8.83 -2.71 0.23
CA ALA A 148 9.75 -2.32 1.28
C ALA A 148 10.24 -0.89 1.04
N GLU A 149 10.30 -0.10 2.11
CA GLU A 149 10.85 1.24 2.13
C GLU A 149 11.87 1.35 3.27
N VAL A 150 12.97 2.03 2.97
CA VAL A 150 14.00 2.38 3.94
C VAL A 150 14.28 3.87 3.82
N SER A 151 14.38 4.55 4.96
CA SER A 151 14.89 5.92 5.01
C SER A 151 15.98 6.06 6.04
N ARG A 152 16.92 6.96 5.77
CA ARG A 152 18.02 7.29 6.65
C ARG A 152 18.11 8.79 6.85
N ARG A 153 18.25 9.23 8.10
CA ARG A 153 18.52 10.63 8.44
C ARG A 153 19.90 11.03 7.93
N ILE A 154 19.96 12.13 7.19
CA ILE A 154 21.22 12.75 6.73
C ILE A 154 21.68 13.76 7.78
N THR A 155 20.84 14.75 8.06
CA THR A 155 21.09 15.81 9.05
C THR A 155 19.78 16.46 9.46
N GLY A 156 19.64 16.80 10.75
CA GLY A 156 18.41 17.41 11.28
C GLY A 156 17.13 16.70 10.80
N PRO A 157 16.18 17.41 10.16
CA PRO A 157 14.93 16.85 9.65
C PRO A 157 15.03 16.20 8.26
N LEU A 158 16.20 16.23 7.62
CA LEU A 158 16.40 15.77 6.25
C LEU A 158 16.77 14.28 6.21
N HIS A 159 16.06 13.53 5.37
CA HIS A 159 16.26 12.11 5.14
C HIS A 159 16.43 11.82 3.64
N ILE A 160 17.20 10.77 3.35
CA ILE A 160 17.17 10.08 2.06
C ILE A 160 16.34 8.82 2.22
N ALA A 161 15.55 8.48 1.21
CA ALA A 161 14.69 7.31 1.23
C ALA A 161 14.75 6.53 -0.08
N GLY A 162 14.53 5.23 0.01
CA GLY A 162 14.41 4.34 -1.14
C GLY A 162 13.34 3.29 -0.88
N ALA A 163 12.56 2.98 -1.90
CA ALA A 163 11.54 1.95 -1.82
C ALA A 163 11.53 1.07 -3.06
N GLY A 164 11.16 -0.19 -2.87
CA GLY A 164 10.95 -1.16 -3.94
C GLY A 164 9.64 -1.90 -3.71
N ALA A 165 8.91 -2.18 -4.79
CA ALA A 165 7.69 -2.95 -4.74
C ALA A 165 7.59 -3.90 -5.94
N ILE A 166 7.00 -5.07 -5.73
CA ILE A 166 6.59 -5.97 -6.79
C ILE A 166 5.11 -6.27 -6.64
N GLU A 167 4.38 -6.21 -7.74
CA GLU A 167 2.97 -6.53 -7.80
C GLU A 167 2.70 -7.54 -8.90
N TYR A 168 2.03 -8.62 -8.56
CA TYR A 168 1.42 -9.53 -9.53
C TYR A 168 -0.09 -9.44 -9.41
N SER A 169 -0.77 -9.17 -10.51
CA SER A 169 -2.24 -9.07 -10.54
C SER A 169 -2.85 -9.97 -11.59
N VAL A 170 -4.02 -10.49 -11.26
CA VAL A 170 -4.84 -11.32 -12.16
C VAL A 170 -6.25 -10.76 -12.15
N MET A 171 -6.74 -10.36 -13.31
CA MET A 171 -8.13 -10.02 -13.54
C MET A 171 -8.80 -11.13 -14.35
N SER A 172 -10.02 -11.48 -13.95
CA SER A 172 -10.78 -12.58 -14.53
C SER A 172 -12.26 -12.24 -14.51
N ASP A 173 -13.02 -12.89 -15.38
CA ASP A 173 -14.44 -12.65 -15.52
C ASP A 173 -15.26 -13.24 -14.35
N LEU A 174 -16.55 -12.89 -14.35
CA LEU A 174 -17.55 -13.42 -13.43
C LEU A 174 -18.59 -14.24 -14.21
N PRO A 175 -19.34 -15.14 -13.56
CA PRO A 175 -20.47 -15.80 -14.20
C PRO A 175 -21.48 -14.73 -14.63
N GLN A 176 -21.85 -14.72 -15.91
CA GLN A 176 -22.72 -13.77 -16.65
C GLN A 176 -21.97 -12.86 -17.63
N PRO A 177 -22.66 -12.33 -18.67
CA PRO A 177 -22.10 -11.30 -19.53
C PRO A 177 -21.66 -10.07 -18.71
N SER A 178 -20.49 -9.53 -19.05
CA SER A 178 -19.93 -8.31 -18.47
C SER A 178 -19.10 -7.59 -19.52
N ILE A 179 -18.88 -6.29 -19.35
CA ILE A 179 -18.00 -5.52 -20.23
C ILE A 179 -16.57 -6.08 -20.22
N PHE A 180 -16.10 -6.56 -19.06
CA PHE A 180 -14.81 -7.25 -18.95
C PHE A 180 -14.75 -8.47 -19.86
N ARG A 181 -15.76 -9.34 -19.84
CA ARG A 181 -15.81 -10.53 -20.70
C ARG A 181 -15.92 -10.14 -22.18
N THR A 182 -16.67 -9.09 -22.51
CA THR A 182 -16.78 -8.60 -23.90
C THR A 182 -15.43 -8.11 -24.44
N GLU A 183 -14.66 -7.38 -23.64
CA GLU A 183 -13.38 -6.79 -24.07
C GLU A 183 -12.20 -7.77 -23.99
N GLN A 184 -12.14 -8.60 -22.95
CA GLN A 184 -10.98 -9.44 -22.64
C GLN A 184 -11.22 -10.94 -22.91
N GLY A 185 -12.48 -11.34 -23.18
CA GLY A 185 -12.89 -12.72 -23.31
C GLY A 185 -13.02 -13.44 -21.96
N ASP A 186 -12.94 -14.77 -22.01
CA ASP A 186 -12.99 -15.68 -20.85
C ASP A 186 -11.60 -15.97 -20.24
N LYS A 187 -10.56 -15.30 -20.75
CA LYS A 187 -9.18 -15.50 -20.31
C LYS A 187 -8.83 -14.59 -19.15
N ASN A 188 -7.95 -15.10 -18.28
CA ASN A 188 -7.34 -14.28 -17.25
C ASN A 188 -6.39 -13.26 -17.89
N VAL A 189 -6.51 -12.00 -17.51
CA VAL A 189 -5.56 -10.94 -17.82
C VAL A 189 -4.61 -10.84 -16.63
N THR A 190 -3.32 -11.05 -16.88
CA THR A 190 -2.29 -11.02 -15.84
C THR A 190 -1.33 -9.86 -16.08
N ASP A 191 -0.87 -9.25 -15.00
CA ASP A 191 0.11 -8.17 -15.04
C ASP A 191 1.15 -8.33 -13.93
N THR A 192 2.41 -7.96 -14.21
CA THR A 192 3.50 -7.94 -13.23
C THR A 192 4.24 -6.61 -13.31
N ASP A 193 4.26 -5.87 -12.20
CA ASP A 193 4.91 -4.58 -12.11
C ASP A 193 5.93 -4.56 -10.96
N ALA A 194 7.21 -4.47 -11.32
CA ALA A 194 8.33 -4.26 -10.42
C ALA A 194 8.73 -2.79 -10.45
N ARG A 195 8.70 -2.15 -9.29
CA ARG A 195 8.89 -0.71 -9.10
C ARG A 195 10.02 -0.42 -8.13
N GLY A 196 10.76 0.64 -8.40
CA GLY A 196 11.77 1.20 -7.50
C GLY A 196 11.73 2.72 -7.50
N ARG A 197 11.91 3.35 -6.34
CA ARG A 197 11.98 4.81 -6.21
C ARG A 197 13.03 5.23 -5.20
N LEU A 198 13.59 6.41 -5.42
CA LEU A 198 14.51 7.10 -4.53
C LEU A 198 14.01 8.52 -4.31
N GLY A 199 14.24 9.06 -3.11
CA GLY A 199 13.71 10.37 -2.76
C GLY A 199 14.39 11.03 -1.58
N LEU A 200 14.02 12.29 -1.39
CA LEU A 200 14.38 13.09 -0.23
C LEU A 200 13.11 13.42 0.55
N VAL A 201 13.24 13.43 1.88
CA VAL A 201 12.15 13.74 2.81
C VAL A 201 12.64 14.78 3.80
N LEU A 202 11.90 15.89 3.92
CA LEU A 202 12.08 16.92 4.92
C LEU A 202 10.89 16.86 5.88
N ASP A 203 11.13 16.47 7.13
CA ASP A 203 10.06 16.33 8.13
C ASP A 203 10.31 17.22 9.36
N LEU A 204 9.74 18.43 9.29
CA LEU A 204 9.75 19.47 10.32
C LEU A 204 8.51 19.44 11.24
N ARG A 205 7.64 18.44 11.11
CA ARG A 205 6.42 18.36 11.93
C ARG A 205 6.79 18.15 13.40
N ASP A 206 5.97 18.64 14.31
CA ASP A 206 6.15 18.35 15.74
C ASP A 206 5.83 16.90 16.10
N ASN A 207 4.80 16.32 15.48
CA ASN A 207 4.41 14.93 15.68
C ASN A 207 4.06 14.29 14.32
N GLU A 208 4.29 12.99 14.16
CA GLU A 208 4.02 12.31 12.89
C GLU A 208 2.60 11.80 12.76
N PHE A 209 1.97 11.45 13.90
CA PHE A 209 0.62 10.90 13.97
C PHE A 209 -0.42 12.02 14.12
N ASN A 210 -0.20 12.98 15.01
CA ASN A 210 -1.09 14.10 15.27
C ASN A 210 -0.35 15.44 15.15
N ALA A 211 0.05 15.78 13.92
CA ALA A 211 0.80 17.01 13.63
C ALA A 211 -0.05 18.26 13.89
N SER A 212 0.47 19.17 14.71
CA SER A 212 -0.17 20.46 14.99
C SER A 212 0.56 21.64 14.36
N ARG A 213 1.86 21.47 14.09
CA ARG A 213 2.74 22.50 13.53
C ARG A 213 3.83 21.91 12.67
N GLY A 214 4.37 22.74 11.78
CA GLY A 214 5.53 22.42 10.96
C GLY A 214 5.14 21.96 9.55
N VAL A 215 6.13 21.40 8.86
CA VAL A 215 6.06 21.11 7.42
C VAL A 215 6.58 19.70 7.16
N PHE A 216 5.92 18.99 6.24
CA PHE A 216 6.41 17.75 5.66
C PHE A 216 6.52 17.93 4.15
N ALA A 217 7.70 17.70 3.59
CA ALA A 217 7.93 17.74 2.16
C ALA A 217 8.65 16.47 1.71
N GLN A 218 8.26 15.91 0.58
CA GLN A 218 8.97 14.80 -0.03
C GLN A 218 8.99 14.92 -1.55
N GLY A 219 10.06 14.42 -2.16
CA GLY A 219 10.23 14.33 -3.60
C GLY A 219 10.82 12.98 -3.97
N TRP A 220 10.29 12.37 -5.03
CA TRP A 220 10.61 11.02 -5.47
C TRP A 220 10.84 10.97 -6.97
N VAL A 221 11.81 10.16 -7.37
CA VAL A 221 11.99 9.67 -8.74
C VAL A 221 11.97 8.16 -8.70
N GLY A 222 11.26 7.53 -9.62
CA GLY A 222 11.16 6.09 -9.68
C GLY A 222 10.90 5.55 -11.08
N ARG A 223 11.05 4.23 -11.21
CA ARG A 223 10.76 3.47 -12.42
C ARG A 223 9.93 2.26 -12.09
N GLY A 224 9.11 1.82 -13.05
CA GLY A 224 8.34 0.58 -12.98
C GLY A 224 8.45 -0.22 -14.27
N SER A 225 8.13 -1.51 -14.19
CA SER A 225 8.17 -2.44 -15.33
C SER A 225 6.81 -2.66 -15.99
N GLY A 226 5.73 -2.12 -15.44
CA GLY A 226 4.39 -2.24 -16.03
C GLY A 226 4.33 -1.68 -17.45
N GLY A 227 3.62 -2.37 -18.34
CA GLY A 227 3.56 -2.04 -19.77
C GLY A 227 4.93 -2.14 -20.44
N ASP A 228 5.33 -1.08 -21.16
CA ASP A 228 6.67 -0.96 -21.77
C ASP A 228 7.73 -0.41 -20.78
N GLY A 229 7.36 -0.30 -19.50
CA GLY A 229 8.10 0.40 -18.46
C GLY A 229 7.74 1.88 -18.42
N TYR A 230 7.96 2.49 -17.25
CA TYR A 230 7.63 3.90 -17.04
C TYR A 230 8.59 4.56 -16.04
N THR A 231 8.73 5.88 -16.14
CA THR A 231 9.40 6.72 -15.15
C THR A 231 8.36 7.61 -14.47
N ARG A 232 8.45 7.76 -13.15
CA ARG A 232 7.56 8.62 -12.39
C ARG A 232 8.34 9.58 -11.52
N ILE A 233 8.01 10.86 -11.61
CA ILE A 233 8.48 11.89 -10.70
C ILE A 233 7.27 12.38 -9.90
N SER A 234 7.42 12.48 -8.59
CA SER A 234 6.37 13.00 -7.72
C SER A 234 6.93 13.83 -6.58
N ALA A 235 6.12 14.77 -6.10
CA ALA A 235 6.42 15.53 -4.89
C ALA A 235 5.11 15.85 -4.15
N ASP A 236 5.18 15.92 -2.82
CA ASP A 236 4.11 16.52 -2.01
C ASP A 236 4.65 17.32 -0.84
N LEU A 237 3.89 18.34 -0.48
CA LEU A 237 4.14 19.27 0.61
C LEU A 237 2.88 19.36 1.48
N ARG A 238 3.06 19.29 2.80
CA ARG A 238 2.02 19.41 3.81
C ARG A 238 2.45 20.42 4.85
N GLY A 239 1.57 21.34 5.20
CA GLY A 239 1.79 22.35 6.24
C GLY A 239 0.73 22.27 7.32
N TYR A 240 1.15 22.52 8.56
CA TYR A 240 0.31 22.49 9.76
C TYR A 240 0.54 23.77 10.57
N LEU A 241 -0.55 24.45 10.94
CA LEU A 241 -0.51 25.67 11.73
C LEU A 241 -1.62 25.66 12.79
N THR A 242 -1.24 25.57 14.05
CA THR A 242 -2.14 25.84 15.18
C THR A 242 -2.47 27.33 15.20
N VAL A 243 -3.74 27.68 14.98
CA VAL A 243 -4.21 29.08 15.02
C VAL A 243 -4.65 29.46 16.43
N ARG A 244 -5.24 28.51 17.15
CA ARG A 244 -5.63 28.61 18.56
C ARG A 244 -5.73 27.21 19.14
N GLU A 245 -5.92 27.12 20.46
CA GLU A 245 -6.13 25.85 21.14
C GLU A 245 -7.25 25.04 20.47
N GLY A 246 -6.95 23.75 20.20
CA GLY A 246 -7.88 22.83 19.54
C GLY A 246 -8.16 23.09 18.05
N THR A 247 -7.53 24.09 17.41
CA THR A 247 -7.77 24.42 16.00
C THR A 247 -6.46 24.45 15.20
N VAL A 248 -6.32 23.52 14.25
CA VAL A 248 -5.18 23.43 13.32
C VAL A 248 -5.67 23.64 11.90
N ILE A 249 -5.05 24.57 11.17
CA ILE A 249 -5.20 24.69 9.72
C ILE A 249 -4.17 23.80 9.05
N THR A 250 -4.61 23.03 8.06
CA THR A 250 -3.73 22.17 7.27
C THR A 250 -3.88 22.47 5.79
N ALA A 251 -2.77 22.42 5.07
CA ALA A 251 -2.74 22.55 3.62
C ALA A 251 -1.86 21.45 3.02
N ARG A 252 -2.27 20.90 1.87
CA ARG A 252 -1.51 19.90 1.13
C ARG A 252 -1.52 20.24 -0.35
N VAL A 253 -0.35 20.18 -0.97
CA VAL A 253 -0.18 20.22 -2.42
C VAL A 253 0.66 19.02 -2.84
N GLY A 254 0.31 18.41 -3.96
CA GLY A 254 1.06 17.28 -4.51
C GLY A 254 0.91 17.25 -6.02
N GLY A 255 1.95 16.74 -6.68
CA GLY A 255 1.99 16.57 -8.12
C GLY A 255 2.75 15.32 -8.48
N SER A 256 2.37 14.71 -9.61
CA SER A 256 3.18 13.67 -10.22
C SER A 256 3.09 13.75 -11.73
N ASN A 257 4.19 13.43 -12.39
CA ASN A 257 4.27 13.22 -13.83
C ASN A 257 4.80 11.80 -14.07
N MET A 258 4.33 11.17 -15.13
CA MET A 258 4.68 9.81 -15.52
C MET A 258 4.86 9.77 -17.03
N ASP A 259 6.00 9.22 -17.45
CA ASP A 259 6.41 9.06 -18.85
C ASP A 259 6.66 7.59 -19.16
#